data_AF-A0AAJ6QSE4-F1
#
_entry.id   AF-A0AAJ6QSE4-F1
#
_cell.length_a   1.000
_cell.length_b   1.000
_cell.length_c   1.000
_cell.angle_alpha   90.00
_cell.angle_beta   90.00
_cell.angle_gamma   90.00
#
_symmetry.space_group_name_H-M   'P 1'
#
loop_
_entity.id
_entity.type
_entity.pdbx_description
1 polymer ?
#
loop_
_entity_poly.entity_id
_entity_poly.type
_entity_poly.pdbx_seq_one_letter_code
_entity_poly.pdbx_strand_id
1 'polypeptide(L)'
;MIRGIDPTAQTVLGTLLTWGLTAAGAACVFILNSSQRKVLDGSLGFAAGVMLAASYWSLLKPSLEIATGSHGEQWCFIPTSIGIVAGAFFVYIVDVVIPENNTVRILMETNPKKDDDHTRRMQDASLQWKRMLMLIIAITMHNIPEGMAVGVGFGAANSTDAATFASARNLAIGIGMQNFPEGLAVSLPLRAAGFSKKMSFWYGQLSGAVEPIFGVIGCLLVTYAQVILSYALAFAAGAMIYVVVDDIIPESQQCGNGRIASWSTIVGFIVMMTLDVTLG
;
A
#
# COMPACT_ATOMS: atom_id res chain seq x y z
N MET A 1 -0.54 13.70 18.97
CA MET A 1 0.92 13.65 19.24
C MET A 1 1.38 14.41 20.49
N ILE A 2 0.95 15.66 20.75
CA ILE A 2 1.34 16.44 21.96
C ILE A 2 0.07 16.80 22.74
N ARG A 3 -0.04 16.44 24.03
CA ARG A 3 -1.29 16.72 24.79
C ARG A 3 -1.66 18.20 24.81
N GLY A 4 -2.95 18.50 24.71
CA GLY A 4 -3.49 19.86 24.87
C GLY A 4 -3.55 20.72 23.60
N ILE A 5 -3.19 20.18 22.44
CA ILE A 5 -3.32 20.86 21.14
C ILE A 5 -4.60 20.40 20.42
N ASP A 6 -5.17 21.28 19.60
CA ASP A 6 -6.34 21.03 18.73
C ASP A 6 -6.28 19.70 17.96
N PRO A 7 -7.39 18.96 17.82
CA PRO A 7 -7.46 17.67 17.10
C PRO A 7 -6.89 17.69 15.68
N THR A 8 -7.07 18.80 14.95
CA THR A 8 -6.54 18.95 13.59
C THR A 8 -5.02 19.00 13.61
N ALA A 9 -4.43 19.74 14.56
CA ALA A 9 -2.99 19.77 14.72
C ALA A 9 -2.43 18.43 15.23
N GLN A 10 -3.17 17.69 16.07
CA GLN A 10 -2.78 16.32 16.44
C GLN A 10 -2.73 15.41 15.22
N THR A 11 -3.73 15.53 14.35
CA THR A 11 -3.87 14.77 13.11
C THR A 11 -2.72 15.06 12.16
N VAL A 12 -2.39 16.34 11.93
CA VAL A 12 -1.25 16.74 11.10
C VAL A 12 0.05 16.16 11.67
N LEU A 13 0.28 16.28 12.97
CA LEU A 13 1.49 15.71 13.58
C LEU A 13 1.54 14.18 13.49
N GLY A 14 0.39 13.51 13.66
CA GLY A 14 0.28 12.06 13.55
C GLY A 14 0.57 11.59 12.13
N THR A 15 -0.08 12.20 11.16
CA THR A 15 0.07 11.84 9.74
C THR A 15 1.41 12.27 9.13
N LEU A 16 2.05 13.32 9.64
CA LEU A 16 3.43 13.64 9.29
C LEU A 16 4.42 12.62 9.85
N LEU A 17 4.13 12.03 11.02
CA LEU A 17 4.93 10.93 11.54
C LEU A 17 4.79 9.70 10.65
N THR A 18 3.56 9.31 10.30
CA THR A 18 3.31 8.12 9.49
C THR A 18 3.92 8.26 8.09
N TRP A 19 3.65 9.36 7.39
CA TRP A 19 4.31 9.67 6.10
C TRP A 19 5.83 9.78 6.23
N GLY A 20 6.32 10.36 7.32
CA GLY A 20 7.75 10.47 7.60
C GLY A 20 8.44 9.10 7.72
N LEU A 21 7.75 8.10 8.27
CA LEU A 21 8.24 6.73 8.33
C LEU A 21 8.15 6.01 6.97
N THR A 22 7.12 6.29 6.15
CA THR A 22 7.10 5.89 4.73
C THR A 22 8.33 6.43 3.99
N ALA A 23 8.61 7.72 4.17
CA ALA A 23 9.78 8.36 3.56
C ALA A 23 11.10 7.77 4.08
N ALA A 24 11.20 7.46 5.37
CA ALA A 24 12.38 6.83 5.96
C ALA A 24 12.61 5.41 5.41
N GLY A 25 11.54 4.63 5.27
CA GLY A 25 11.56 3.32 4.62
C GLY A 25 12.04 3.42 3.17
N ALA A 26 11.47 4.35 2.40
CA ALA A 26 11.85 4.61 1.02
C ALA A 26 13.31 5.07 0.88
N ALA A 27 13.84 5.82 1.86
CA ALA A 27 15.22 6.31 1.86
C ALA A 27 16.27 5.19 2.00
N CYS A 28 15.89 4.00 2.45
CA CYS A 28 16.79 2.84 2.50
C CYS A 28 17.38 2.49 1.13
N VAL A 29 16.72 2.87 0.03
CA VAL A 29 17.24 2.73 -1.35
C VAL A 29 18.58 3.43 -1.60
N PHE A 30 18.94 4.43 -0.77
CA PHE A 30 20.24 5.09 -0.87
C PHE A 30 21.37 4.21 -0.34
N ILE A 31 21.07 3.39 0.67
CA ILE A 31 22.01 2.50 1.37
C ILE A 31 22.06 1.14 0.67
N LEU A 32 20.90 0.59 0.30
CA LEU A 32 20.77 -0.71 -0.31
C LEU A 32 21.07 -0.63 -1.81
N ASN A 33 22.06 -1.39 -2.28
CA ASN A 33 22.39 -1.50 -3.71
C ASN A 33 21.59 -2.64 -4.34
N SER A 34 20.80 -2.35 -5.39
CA SER A 34 19.85 -3.33 -5.93
C SER A 34 19.76 -3.44 -7.46
N SER A 35 20.86 -3.26 -8.22
CA SER A 35 20.78 -3.38 -9.70
C SER A 35 20.70 -4.83 -10.23
N GLN A 36 20.65 -5.84 -9.36
CA GLN A 36 20.66 -7.24 -9.77
C GLN A 36 19.23 -7.80 -9.82
N ARG A 37 18.92 -8.64 -10.84
CA ARG A 37 17.60 -9.28 -10.97
C ARG A 37 17.18 -10.08 -9.74
N LYS A 38 18.13 -10.74 -9.08
CA LYS A 38 17.89 -11.45 -7.80
C LYS A 38 17.34 -10.53 -6.71
N VAL A 39 17.83 -9.29 -6.66
CA VAL A 39 17.38 -8.31 -5.68
C VAL A 39 16.01 -7.75 -6.08
N LEU A 40 15.73 -7.55 -7.38
CA LEU A 40 14.39 -7.22 -7.86
C LEU A 40 13.37 -8.28 -7.41
N ASP A 41 13.59 -9.53 -7.81
CA ASP A 41 12.68 -10.63 -7.53
C ASP A 41 12.48 -10.84 -6.02
N GLY A 42 13.56 -10.75 -5.22
CA GLY A 42 13.49 -10.79 -3.76
C GLY A 42 12.73 -9.60 -3.17
N SER A 43 12.97 -8.38 -3.66
CA SER A 43 12.28 -7.16 -3.18
C SER A 43 10.79 -7.16 -3.51
N LEU A 44 10.40 -7.66 -4.69
CA LEU A 44 9.00 -7.87 -5.06
C LEU A 44 8.35 -8.92 -4.19
N GLY A 45 9.05 -10.03 -3.93
CA GLY A 45 8.61 -11.04 -2.98
C GLY A 45 8.34 -10.44 -1.60
N PHE A 46 9.31 -9.70 -1.05
CA PHE A 46 9.17 -8.99 0.22
C PHE A 46 7.97 -8.03 0.22
N ALA A 47 7.82 -7.22 -0.83
CA ALA A 47 6.70 -6.29 -0.99
C ALA A 47 5.35 -7.01 -0.98
N ALA A 48 5.21 -8.12 -1.72
CA ALA A 48 4.01 -8.95 -1.69
C ALA A 48 3.70 -9.47 -0.28
N GLY A 49 4.72 -9.88 0.46
CA GLY A 49 4.59 -10.33 1.84
C GLY A 49 4.04 -9.24 2.77
N VAL A 50 4.65 -8.06 2.71
CA VAL A 50 4.21 -6.87 3.48
C VAL A 50 2.77 -6.52 3.12
N MET A 51 2.43 -6.39 1.84
CA MET A 51 1.09 -6.00 1.38
C MET A 51 0.02 -7.03 1.77
N LEU A 52 0.30 -8.33 1.73
CA LEU A 52 -0.66 -9.36 2.15
C LEU A 52 -0.93 -9.33 3.65
N ALA A 53 0.12 -9.14 4.46
CA ALA A 53 -0.04 -9.00 5.90
C ALA A 53 -0.81 -7.71 6.24
N ALA A 54 -0.42 -6.57 5.67
CA ALA A 54 -1.10 -5.29 5.88
C ALA A 54 -2.58 -5.34 5.46
N SER A 55 -2.90 -6.02 4.35
CA SER A 55 -4.28 -6.22 3.91
C SER A 55 -5.14 -6.89 4.98
N TYR A 56 -4.63 -7.88 5.71
CA TYR A 56 -5.41 -8.53 6.76
C TYR A 56 -5.42 -7.73 8.06
N TRP A 57 -4.23 -7.48 8.62
CA TRP A 57 -4.10 -6.97 9.99
C TRP A 57 -4.44 -5.49 10.12
N SER A 58 -3.98 -4.69 9.16
CA SER A 58 -4.08 -3.23 9.22
C SER A 58 -5.36 -2.71 8.56
N LEU A 59 -6.01 -3.53 7.72
CA LEU A 59 -7.22 -3.15 6.98
C LEU A 59 -8.44 -4.04 7.26
N LEU A 60 -8.40 -5.33 6.92
CA LEU A 60 -9.59 -6.19 7.01
C LEU A 60 -10.05 -6.43 8.44
N LYS A 61 -9.12 -6.68 9.37
CA LYS A 61 -9.44 -6.87 10.77
C LYS A 61 -10.08 -5.60 11.37
N PRO A 62 -9.48 -4.39 11.27
CA PRO A 62 -10.12 -3.14 11.69
C PRO A 62 -11.45 -2.87 10.99
N SER A 63 -11.57 -3.18 9.69
CA SER A 63 -12.84 -3.07 8.96
C SER A 63 -13.94 -3.93 9.60
N LEU A 64 -13.64 -5.20 9.92
CA LEU A 64 -14.59 -6.12 10.54
C LEU A 64 -14.97 -5.64 11.95
N GLU A 65 -14.01 -5.14 12.74
CA GLU A 65 -14.27 -4.62 14.08
C GLU A 65 -15.21 -3.39 14.04
N ILE A 66 -14.95 -2.44 13.13
CA ILE A 66 -15.84 -1.28 12.90
C ILE A 66 -17.22 -1.72 12.41
N ALA A 67 -17.27 -2.70 11.49
CA ALA A 67 -18.51 -3.23 10.95
C ALA A 67 -19.34 -3.96 12.03
N THR A 68 -18.70 -4.68 12.95
CA THR A 68 -19.37 -5.32 14.10
C THR A 68 -20.08 -4.29 14.97
N GLY A 69 -19.45 -3.13 15.21
CA GLY A 69 -20.06 -2.05 15.98
C GLY A 69 -21.34 -1.45 15.37
N SER A 70 -21.52 -1.57 14.04
CA SER A 70 -22.66 -0.99 13.31
C SER A 70 -23.69 -2.01 12.81
N HIS A 71 -23.27 -3.23 12.48
CA HIS A 71 -24.11 -4.27 11.86
C HIS A 71 -24.26 -5.54 12.72
N GLY A 72 -23.52 -5.63 13.84
CA GLY A 72 -23.46 -6.82 14.70
C GLY A 72 -22.54 -7.91 14.15
N GLU A 73 -22.17 -8.87 15.01
CA GLU A 73 -21.18 -9.92 14.69
C GLU A 73 -21.56 -10.75 13.46
N GLN A 74 -22.85 -11.05 13.28
CA GLN A 74 -23.32 -11.91 12.20
C GLN A 74 -23.25 -11.25 10.82
N TRP A 75 -23.37 -9.92 10.74
CA TRP A 75 -23.50 -9.19 9.48
C TRP A 75 -22.31 -8.24 9.18
N CYS A 76 -21.32 -8.17 10.09
CA CYS A 76 -20.10 -7.37 9.91
C CYS A 76 -19.33 -7.68 8.62
N PHE A 77 -19.49 -8.89 8.07
CA PHE A 77 -18.86 -9.30 6.82
C PHE A 77 -19.41 -8.53 5.61
N ILE A 78 -20.67 -8.07 5.62
CA ILE A 78 -21.29 -7.41 4.46
C ILE A 78 -20.51 -6.16 3.99
N PRO A 79 -20.32 -5.12 4.83
CA PRO A 79 -19.61 -3.92 4.41
C PRO A 79 -18.16 -4.24 4.00
N THR A 80 -17.52 -5.16 4.71
CA THR A 80 -16.16 -5.61 4.40
C THR A 80 -16.08 -6.32 3.05
N SER A 81 -16.99 -7.26 2.75
CA SER A 81 -17.01 -7.96 1.46
C SER A 81 -17.31 -7.02 0.29
N ILE A 82 -18.23 -6.06 0.48
CA ILE A 82 -18.52 -5.03 -0.54
C ILE A 82 -17.27 -4.20 -0.82
N GLY A 83 -16.58 -3.75 0.24
CA GLY A 83 -15.32 -3.01 0.10
C GLY A 83 -14.28 -3.80 -0.67
N ILE A 84 -14.00 -5.04 -0.28
CA ILE A 84 -13.02 -5.91 -0.98
C ILE A 84 -13.32 -6.00 -2.47
N VAL A 85 -14.56 -6.33 -2.84
CA VAL A 85 -14.95 -6.50 -4.25
C VAL A 85 -14.83 -5.18 -4.99
N ALA A 86 -15.28 -4.07 -4.40
CA ALA A 86 -15.17 -2.75 -5.02
C ALA A 86 -13.71 -2.32 -5.24
N GLY A 87 -12.83 -2.60 -4.28
CA GLY A 87 -11.40 -2.31 -4.38
C GLY A 87 -10.68 -3.13 -5.45
N ALA A 88 -10.91 -4.45 -5.45
CA ALA A 88 -10.36 -5.34 -6.47
C ALA A 88 -10.88 -4.98 -7.87
N PHE A 89 -12.19 -4.69 -7.99
CA PHE A 89 -12.78 -4.28 -9.25
C PHE A 89 -12.26 -2.93 -9.72
N PHE A 90 -12.06 -1.96 -8.82
CA PHE A 90 -11.46 -0.67 -9.16
C PHE A 90 -10.05 -0.86 -9.77
N VAL A 91 -9.20 -1.66 -9.13
CA VAL A 91 -7.86 -1.94 -9.63
C VAL A 91 -7.91 -2.68 -10.97
N TYR A 92 -8.81 -3.64 -11.13
CA TYR A 92 -9.05 -4.29 -12.42
C TYR A 92 -9.41 -3.29 -13.53
N ILE A 93 -10.30 -2.33 -13.24
CA ILE A 93 -10.64 -1.27 -14.20
C ILE A 93 -9.42 -0.40 -14.50
N VAL A 94 -8.65 -0.02 -13.48
CA VAL A 94 -7.41 0.74 -13.67
C VAL A 94 -6.41 -0.03 -14.54
N ASP A 95 -6.25 -1.34 -14.32
CA ASP A 95 -5.35 -2.20 -15.09
C ASP A 95 -5.75 -2.27 -16.57
N VAL A 96 -7.05 -2.41 -16.84
CA VAL A 96 -7.61 -2.44 -18.20
C VAL A 96 -7.51 -1.08 -18.89
N VAL A 97 -7.67 0.01 -18.14
CA VAL A 97 -7.63 1.39 -18.67
C VAL A 97 -6.21 1.86 -18.92
N ILE A 98 -5.24 1.49 -18.07
CA ILE A 98 -3.83 1.83 -18.28
C ILE A 98 -3.35 1.05 -19.52
N PRO A 99 -3.15 1.72 -20.66
CA PRO A 99 -2.78 1.03 -21.87
C PRO A 99 -1.38 0.44 -21.70
N GLU A 100 -1.26 -0.87 -21.89
CA GLU A 100 0.01 -1.41 -22.39
C GLU A 100 0.33 -0.65 -23.67
N ASN A 101 1.60 -0.34 -23.95
CA ASN A 101 1.98 0.39 -25.16
C ASN A 101 1.53 -0.40 -26.41
N ASN A 102 0.29 -0.17 -26.86
CA ASN A 102 -0.36 -0.87 -27.96
C ASN A 102 0.44 -0.71 -29.24
N THR A 103 1.22 0.37 -29.37
CA THR A 103 2.13 0.58 -30.49
C THR A 103 3.15 -0.56 -30.64
N VAL A 104 3.73 -1.06 -29.55
CA VAL A 104 4.73 -2.14 -29.60
C VAL A 104 4.07 -3.48 -29.91
N ARG A 105 2.90 -3.74 -29.29
CA ARG A 105 2.11 -4.94 -29.52
C ARG A 105 1.56 -5.04 -30.96
N ILE A 106 1.05 -3.92 -31.49
CA ILE A 106 0.57 -3.81 -32.87
C ILE A 106 1.74 -3.95 -33.86
N LEU A 107 2.92 -3.37 -33.58
CA LEU A 107 4.11 -3.54 -34.43
C LEU A 107 4.57 -5.00 -34.51
N MET A 108 4.45 -5.77 -33.43
CA MET A 108 4.70 -7.22 -33.43
C MET A 108 3.62 -8.01 -34.18
N GLU A 109 2.33 -7.72 -33.95
CA GLU A 109 1.21 -8.41 -34.61
C GLU A 109 1.18 -8.15 -36.12
N THR A 110 1.49 -6.93 -36.56
CA THR A 110 1.51 -6.55 -37.98
C THR A 110 2.78 -6.96 -38.72
N ASN A 111 3.87 -7.25 -38.00
CA ASN A 111 5.11 -7.69 -38.64
C ASN A 111 5.88 -8.73 -37.78
N PRO A 112 5.37 -9.97 -37.66
CA PRO A 112 5.95 -11.01 -36.79
C PRO A 112 7.36 -11.46 -37.19
N LYS A 113 7.88 -11.00 -38.34
CA LYS A 113 9.26 -11.26 -38.80
C LYS A 113 10.27 -10.21 -38.34
N LYS A 114 9.82 -9.09 -37.75
CA LYS A 114 10.63 -8.08 -37.07
C LYS A 114 10.59 -8.30 -35.56
N ASP A 115 10.84 -9.54 -35.14
CA ASP A 115 11.12 -9.87 -33.74
C ASP A 115 12.58 -9.50 -33.45
N ASP A 116 12.90 -8.21 -33.51
CA ASP A 116 14.23 -7.72 -33.15
C ASP A 116 14.35 -7.57 -31.62
N ASP A 117 15.55 -7.80 -31.09
CA ASP A 117 15.86 -7.70 -29.65
C ASP A 117 15.47 -6.32 -29.07
N HIS A 118 15.45 -5.29 -29.91
CA HIS A 118 15.04 -3.94 -29.53
C HIS A 118 13.54 -3.85 -29.21
N THR A 119 12.66 -4.40 -30.05
CA THR A 119 11.21 -4.37 -29.86
C THR A 119 10.80 -5.17 -28.61
N ARG A 120 11.45 -6.32 -28.36
CA ARG A 120 11.26 -7.11 -27.13
C ARG A 120 11.63 -6.32 -25.87
N ARG A 121 12.82 -5.70 -25.85
CA ARG A 121 13.26 -4.88 -24.70
C ARG A 121 12.34 -3.71 -24.42
N MET A 122 11.79 -3.07 -25.46
CA MET A 122 10.81 -2.00 -25.30
C MET A 122 9.51 -2.50 -24.67
N GLN A 123 9.04 -3.68 -25.08
CA GLN A 123 7.85 -4.31 -24.51
C GLN A 123 8.07 -4.65 -23.02
N ASP A 124 9.18 -5.32 -22.70
CA ASP A 124 9.53 -5.70 -21.33
C ASP A 124 9.61 -4.49 -20.41
N ALA A 125 10.26 -3.40 -20.86
CA ALA A 125 10.34 -2.15 -20.11
C ALA A 125 8.95 -1.51 -19.89
N SER A 126 8.06 -1.58 -20.88
CA SER A 126 6.69 -1.05 -20.75
C SER A 126 5.84 -1.86 -19.77
N LEU A 127 5.97 -3.20 -19.79
CA LEU A 127 5.28 -4.09 -18.86
C LEU A 127 5.79 -3.90 -17.43
N GLN A 128 7.11 -3.80 -17.26
CA GLN A 128 7.72 -3.50 -15.96
C GLN A 128 7.24 -2.16 -15.41
N TRP A 129 7.16 -1.13 -16.25
CA TRP A 129 6.62 0.16 -15.83
C TRP A 129 5.16 0.09 -15.40
N LYS A 130 4.31 -0.60 -16.17
CA LYS A 130 2.90 -0.81 -15.82
C LYS A 130 2.78 -1.45 -14.43
N ARG A 131 3.53 -2.52 -14.16
CA ARG A 131 3.54 -3.20 -12.85
C ARG A 131 4.03 -2.30 -11.71
N MET A 132 5.07 -1.48 -11.95
CA MET A 132 5.54 -0.53 -10.95
C MET A 132 4.51 0.58 -10.68
N LEU A 133 3.79 1.02 -11.71
CA LEU A 133 2.70 1.98 -11.56
C LEU A 133 1.53 1.39 -10.76
N MET A 134 1.14 0.14 -11.05
CA MET A 134 0.11 -0.59 -10.30
C MET A 134 0.50 -0.76 -8.82
N LEU A 135 1.77 -1.07 -8.53
CA LEU A 135 2.32 -1.11 -7.18
C LEU A 135 2.17 0.24 -6.46
N ILE A 136 2.58 1.35 -7.11
CA ILE A 136 2.47 2.70 -6.54
C ILE A 136 1.00 3.06 -6.28
N ILE A 137 0.10 2.76 -7.23
CA ILE A 137 -1.34 3.03 -7.08
C ILE A 137 -1.91 2.23 -5.92
N ALA A 138 -1.63 0.94 -5.81
CA ALA A 138 -2.15 0.09 -4.74
C ALA A 138 -1.72 0.59 -3.36
N ILE A 139 -0.44 0.91 -3.19
CA ILE A 139 0.08 1.40 -1.90
C ILE A 139 -0.41 2.82 -1.60
N THR A 140 -0.60 3.66 -2.63
CA THR A 140 -1.25 4.96 -2.43
C THR A 140 -2.70 4.80 -1.95
N MET A 141 -3.44 3.85 -2.53
CA MET A 141 -4.81 3.55 -2.09
C MET A 141 -4.85 2.96 -0.68
N HIS A 142 -3.81 2.25 -0.24
CA HIS A 142 -3.67 1.77 1.13
C HIS A 142 -3.49 2.89 2.14
N ASN A 143 -2.66 3.88 1.80
CA ASN A 143 -2.34 5.02 2.67
C ASN A 143 -3.51 5.98 2.86
N ILE A 144 -4.52 5.96 1.97
CA ILE A 144 -5.71 6.81 2.10
C ILE A 144 -6.54 6.45 3.35
N PRO A 145 -7.01 5.19 3.54
CA PRO A 145 -7.71 4.79 4.76
C PRO A 145 -6.88 4.95 6.03
N GLU A 146 -5.56 4.77 5.98
CA GLU A 146 -4.69 4.94 7.14
C GLU A 146 -4.61 6.38 7.61
N GLY A 147 -4.37 7.30 6.68
CA GLY A 147 -4.44 8.74 6.96
C GLY A 147 -5.79 9.09 7.58
N MET A 148 -6.89 8.63 6.95
CA MET A 148 -8.24 8.84 7.47
C MET A 148 -8.43 8.25 8.88
N ALA A 149 -7.93 7.06 9.17
CA ALA A 149 -8.02 6.41 10.48
C ALA A 149 -7.30 7.22 11.57
N VAL A 150 -6.09 7.74 11.29
CA VAL A 150 -5.38 8.66 12.19
C VAL A 150 -6.21 9.92 12.45
N GLY A 151 -6.78 10.50 11.40
CA GLY A 151 -7.65 11.67 11.48
C GLY A 151 -8.90 11.46 12.30
N VAL A 152 -9.62 10.37 12.04
CA VAL A 152 -10.82 9.97 12.79
C VAL A 152 -10.48 9.69 14.25
N GLY A 153 -9.35 9.02 14.51
CA GLY A 153 -8.89 8.74 15.87
C GLY A 153 -8.69 10.01 16.69
N PHE A 154 -7.98 10.99 16.15
CA PHE A 154 -7.77 12.27 16.84
C PHE A 154 -9.04 13.16 16.87
N GLY A 155 -9.82 13.19 15.80
CA GLY A 155 -11.06 13.97 15.71
C GLY A 155 -12.17 13.45 16.62
N ALA A 156 -12.21 12.14 16.87
CA ALA A 156 -13.13 11.51 17.83
C ALA A 156 -12.54 11.40 19.25
N ALA A 157 -11.37 11.98 19.50
CA ALA A 157 -10.73 11.86 20.81
C ALA A 157 -11.60 12.55 21.89
N ASN A 158 -11.86 11.81 22.96
CA ASN A 158 -12.75 12.08 24.08
C ASN A 158 -14.26 12.06 23.74
N SER A 159 -14.64 11.53 22.58
CA SER A 159 -16.07 11.32 22.23
C SER A 159 -16.68 10.12 22.95
N THR A 160 -15.85 9.13 23.33
CA THR A 160 -16.24 7.93 24.10
C THR A 160 -15.11 7.53 25.04
N ASP A 161 -15.38 6.65 26.02
CA ASP A 161 -14.35 6.11 26.93
C ASP A 161 -13.24 5.34 26.18
N ALA A 162 -13.54 4.78 25.01
CA ALA A 162 -12.58 4.05 24.18
C ALA A 162 -11.79 4.97 23.23
N ALA A 163 -12.41 6.04 22.75
CA ALA A 163 -11.78 7.00 21.85
C ALA A 163 -11.01 8.05 22.67
N THR A 164 -9.80 7.71 23.11
CA THR A 164 -8.96 8.60 23.93
C THR A 164 -7.82 9.19 23.09
N PHE A 165 -7.23 10.28 23.57
CA PHE A 165 -5.97 10.78 22.98
C PHE A 165 -4.88 9.70 22.93
N ALA A 166 -4.83 8.82 23.93
CA ALA A 166 -3.83 7.76 23.99
C ALA A 166 -4.07 6.70 22.91
N SER A 167 -5.32 6.28 22.68
CA SER A 167 -5.64 5.32 21.63
C SER A 167 -5.39 5.92 20.24
N ALA A 168 -5.79 7.17 19.99
CA ALA A 168 -5.49 7.86 18.73
C ALA A 168 -3.99 8.01 18.45
N ARG A 169 -3.20 8.32 19.48
CA ARG A 169 -1.73 8.41 19.37
C ARG A 169 -1.11 7.05 19.11
N ASN A 170 -1.54 6.01 19.82
CA ASN A 170 -0.99 4.67 19.65
C ASN A 170 -1.32 4.14 18.25
N LEU A 171 -2.54 4.38 17.74
CA LEU A 171 -2.92 4.09 16.36
C LEU A 171 -1.98 4.75 15.35
N ALA A 172 -1.71 6.05 15.50
CA ALA A 172 -0.77 6.76 14.61
C ALA A 172 0.66 6.21 14.68
N ILE A 173 1.11 5.75 15.85
CA ILE A 173 2.44 5.13 16.00
C ILE A 173 2.46 3.75 15.34
N GLY A 174 1.43 2.92 15.55
CA GLY A 174 1.30 1.60 14.94
C GLY A 174 1.33 1.68 13.42
N ILE A 175 0.48 2.53 12.83
CA ILE A 175 0.47 2.83 11.39
C ILE A 175 1.85 3.32 10.94
N GLY A 176 2.45 4.28 11.63
CA GLY A 176 3.77 4.78 11.20
C GLY A 176 4.84 3.69 11.15
N MET A 177 4.83 2.75 12.08
CA MET A 177 5.83 1.68 12.15
C MET A 177 5.71 0.68 10.99
N GLN A 178 4.49 0.36 10.53
CA GLN A 178 4.30 -0.44 9.30
C GLN A 178 4.54 0.34 8.01
N ASN A 179 4.40 1.67 8.03
CA ASN A 179 4.65 2.47 6.82
C ASN A 179 6.13 2.46 6.43
N PHE A 180 7.03 2.17 7.37
CA PHE A 180 8.45 1.96 7.08
C PHE A 180 8.70 0.79 6.11
N PRO A 181 8.30 -0.47 6.41
CA PRO A 181 8.45 -1.56 5.44
C PRO A 181 7.66 -1.33 4.15
N GLU A 182 6.56 -0.57 4.15
CA GLU A 182 5.84 -0.22 2.92
C GLU A 182 6.62 0.73 2.01
N GLY A 183 7.21 1.80 2.56
CA GLY A 183 8.07 2.71 1.79
C GLY A 183 9.27 1.98 1.18
N LEU A 184 9.81 1.00 1.92
CA LEU A 184 10.84 0.08 1.42
C LEU A 184 10.30 -0.81 0.28
N ALA A 185 9.10 -1.35 0.43
CA ALA A 185 8.42 -2.22 -0.53
C ALA A 185 8.09 -1.53 -1.86
N VAL A 186 7.98 -0.20 -1.90
CA VAL A 186 7.86 0.56 -3.16
C VAL A 186 9.22 0.89 -3.76
N SER A 187 10.12 1.46 -2.97
CA SER A 187 11.37 2.04 -3.46
C SER A 187 12.38 1.00 -3.96
N LEU A 188 12.47 -0.17 -3.31
CA LEU A 188 13.42 -1.21 -3.70
C LEU A 188 13.09 -1.85 -5.05
N PRO A 189 11.85 -2.28 -5.33
CA PRO A 189 11.48 -2.79 -6.65
C PRO A 189 11.71 -1.76 -7.76
N LEU A 190 11.34 -0.49 -7.54
CA LEU A 190 11.61 0.58 -8.50
C LEU A 190 13.11 0.68 -8.80
N ARG A 191 13.95 0.69 -7.77
CA ARG A 191 15.41 0.78 -7.97
C ARG A 191 15.94 -0.43 -8.73
N ALA A 192 15.42 -1.61 -8.42
CA ALA A 192 15.84 -2.85 -9.04
C ALA A 192 15.30 -3.02 -10.48
N ALA A 193 14.20 -2.33 -10.82
CA ALA A 193 13.69 -2.15 -12.17
C ALA A 193 14.50 -1.11 -13.00
N GLY A 194 15.55 -0.52 -12.43
CA GLY A 194 16.48 0.36 -13.15
C GLY A 194 16.26 1.86 -12.92
N PHE A 195 15.29 2.25 -12.09
CA PHE A 195 15.09 3.67 -11.75
C PHE A 195 16.28 4.23 -10.97
N SER A 196 16.53 5.53 -11.10
CA SER A 196 17.56 6.20 -10.30
C SER A 196 17.18 6.17 -8.81
N LYS A 197 18.16 6.11 -7.90
CA LYS A 197 17.90 6.13 -6.45
C LYS A 197 16.99 7.29 -6.03
N LYS A 198 17.16 8.47 -6.65
CA LYS A 198 16.32 9.65 -6.41
C LYS A 198 14.87 9.41 -6.84
N MET A 199 14.64 8.85 -8.03
CA MET A 199 13.29 8.56 -8.53
C MET A 199 12.60 7.47 -7.70
N SER A 200 13.33 6.42 -7.33
CA SER A 200 12.82 5.35 -6.47
C SER A 200 12.40 5.86 -5.10
N PHE A 201 13.22 6.72 -4.49
CA PHE A 201 12.86 7.43 -3.26
C PHE A 201 11.64 8.33 -3.48
N TRP A 202 11.61 9.07 -4.59
CA TRP A 202 10.57 10.06 -4.83
C TRP A 202 9.18 9.42 -4.89
N TYR A 203 9.03 8.37 -5.70
CA TYR A 203 7.79 7.62 -5.78
C TYR A 203 7.48 6.85 -4.50
N GLY A 204 8.50 6.29 -3.84
CA GLY A 204 8.32 5.54 -2.59
C GLY A 204 7.79 6.37 -1.43
N GLN A 205 8.18 7.64 -1.31
CA GLN A 205 7.60 8.52 -0.30
C GLN A 205 6.29 9.18 -0.77
N LEU A 206 6.12 9.37 -2.09
CA LEU A 206 4.92 10.02 -2.65
C LEU A 206 3.69 9.14 -2.44
N SER A 207 3.86 7.82 -2.40
CA SER A 207 2.76 6.90 -2.11
C SER A 207 2.14 7.13 -0.72
N GLY A 208 2.92 7.62 0.27
CA GLY A 208 2.44 7.96 1.62
C GLY A 208 2.07 9.44 1.81
N ALA A 209 2.36 10.31 0.83
CA ALA A 209 2.08 11.74 0.95
C ALA A 209 0.58 12.08 0.99
N VAL A 210 -0.29 11.11 0.70
CA VAL A 210 -1.75 11.22 0.82
C VAL A 210 -2.22 11.18 2.28
N GLU A 211 -1.46 10.58 3.20
CA GLU A 211 -1.90 10.38 4.58
C GLU A 211 -2.21 11.70 5.31
N PRO A 212 -1.38 12.76 5.23
CA PRO A 212 -1.71 14.05 5.86
C PRO A 212 -2.96 14.70 5.30
N ILE A 213 -3.21 14.54 4.00
CA ILE A 213 -4.38 15.11 3.32
C ILE A 213 -5.64 14.41 3.81
N PHE A 214 -5.66 13.08 3.73
CA PHE A 214 -6.84 12.29 4.11
C PHE A 214 -7.04 12.20 5.62
N GLY A 215 -5.99 12.36 6.41
CA GLY A 215 -6.12 12.51 7.86
C GLY A 215 -6.82 13.80 8.25
N VAL A 216 -6.42 14.94 7.69
CA VAL A 216 -7.15 16.19 7.95
C VAL A 216 -8.61 16.09 7.51
N ILE A 217 -8.88 15.51 6.33
CA ILE A 217 -10.26 15.25 5.88
C ILE A 217 -11.01 14.35 6.87
N GLY A 218 -10.40 13.24 7.33
CA GLY A 218 -10.99 12.33 8.31
C GLY A 218 -11.27 12.99 9.65
N CYS A 219 -10.38 13.88 10.12
CA CYS A 219 -10.55 14.65 11.35
C CYS A 219 -11.66 15.70 11.25
N LEU A 220 -11.84 16.34 10.08
CA LEU A 220 -12.89 17.35 9.88
C LEU A 220 -14.26 16.71 9.64
N LEU A 221 -14.30 15.53 9.03
CA LEU A 221 -15.52 14.83 8.64
C LEU A 221 -15.77 13.58 9.48
N VAL A 222 -15.35 13.55 10.75
CA VAL A 222 -15.39 12.37 11.64
C VAL A 222 -16.73 11.61 11.55
N THR A 223 -17.86 12.31 11.62
CA THR A 223 -19.20 11.70 11.57
C THR A 223 -19.46 10.93 10.28
N TYR A 224 -19.00 11.46 9.13
CA TYR A 224 -19.12 10.78 7.83
C TYR A 224 -18.05 9.71 7.65
N ALA A 225 -16.83 10.02 8.09
CA ALA A 225 -15.67 9.16 7.99
C ALA A 225 -15.90 7.84 8.75
N GLN A 226 -16.47 7.88 9.97
CA GLN A 226 -16.77 6.67 10.76
C GLN A 226 -17.70 5.68 10.04
N VAL A 227 -18.66 6.18 9.24
CA VAL A 227 -19.61 5.33 8.50
C VAL A 227 -18.93 4.66 7.30
N ILE A 228 -18.07 5.39 6.59
CA ILE A 228 -17.41 4.89 5.38
C ILE A 228 -16.09 4.15 5.67
N LEU A 229 -15.52 4.29 6.88
CA LEU A 229 -14.18 3.79 7.20
C LEU A 229 -14.05 2.27 7.00
N SER A 230 -15.05 1.47 7.41
CA SER A 230 -15.05 0.02 7.16
C SER A 230 -14.99 -0.30 5.66
N TYR A 231 -15.83 0.36 4.86
CA TYR A 231 -15.81 0.19 3.40
C TYR A 231 -14.49 0.64 2.79
N ALA A 232 -13.92 1.75 3.25
CA ALA A 232 -12.67 2.30 2.74
C ALA A 232 -11.46 1.41 3.06
N LEU A 233 -11.37 0.89 4.29
CA LEU A 233 -10.33 -0.06 4.71
C LEU A 233 -10.42 -1.35 3.88
N ALA A 234 -11.63 -1.92 3.78
CA ALA A 234 -11.84 -3.13 2.99
C ALA A 234 -11.60 -2.92 1.49
N PHE A 235 -11.93 -1.74 0.96
CA PHE A 235 -11.60 -1.33 -0.40
C PHE A 235 -10.09 -1.34 -0.64
N ALA A 236 -9.30 -0.72 0.24
CA ALA A 236 -7.85 -0.73 0.10
C ALA A 236 -7.28 -2.15 0.18
N ALA A 237 -7.83 -3.02 1.04
CA ALA A 237 -7.39 -4.41 1.16
C ALA A 237 -7.66 -5.19 -0.13
N GLY A 238 -8.87 -5.05 -0.69
CA GLY A 238 -9.22 -5.68 -1.97
C GLY A 238 -8.32 -5.23 -3.11
N ALA A 239 -8.02 -3.93 -3.18
CA ALA A 239 -7.10 -3.35 -4.17
C ALA A 239 -5.68 -3.93 -4.04
N MET A 240 -5.13 -3.99 -2.83
CA MET A 240 -3.79 -4.55 -2.59
C MET A 240 -3.72 -6.04 -2.87
N ILE A 241 -4.70 -6.83 -2.42
CA ILE A 241 -4.75 -8.27 -2.68
C ILE A 241 -4.76 -8.53 -4.20
N TYR A 242 -5.55 -7.77 -4.96
CA TYR A 242 -5.59 -7.87 -6.41
C TYR A 242 -4.20 -7.63 -7.02
N VAL A 243 -3.55 -6.49 -6.72
CA VAL A 243 -2.21 -6.16 -7.28
C VAL A 243 -1.16 -7.19 -6.87
N VAL A 244 -1.21 -7.70 -5.64
CA VAL A 244 -0.24 -8.72 -5.22
C VAL A 244 -0.39 -10.01 -6.04
N VAL A 245 -1.62 -10.47 -6.24
CA VAL A 245 -1.92 -11.72 -6.94
C VAL A 245 -1.68 -11.59 -8.45
N ASP A 246 -2.12 -10.49 -9.06
CA ASP A 246 -2.10 -10.30 -10.51
C ASP A 246 -0.73 -9.82 -11.03
N ASP A 247 -0.04 -8.96 -10.27
CA ASP A 247 1.22 -8.33 -10.73
C ASP A 247 2.46 -8.81 -9.96
N ILE A 248 2.48 -8.64 -8.64
CA ILE A 248 3.72 -8.70 -7.86
C ILE A 248 4.25 -10.13 -7.72
N ILE A 249 3.38 -11.07 -7.32
CA ILE A 249 3.76 -12.49 -7.20
C ILE A 249 4.19 -13.03 -8.57
N PRO A 250 3.43 -12.86 -9.65
CA PRO A 250 3.85 -13.30 -10.97
C PRO A 250 5.19 -12.70 -11.40
N GLU A 251 5.41 -11.38 -11.29
CA GLU A 251 6.67 -10.73 -11.71
C GLU A 251 7.88 -11.27 -10.95
N SER A 252 7.74 -11.47 -9.64
CA SER A 252 8.83 -11.95 -8.79
C SER A 252 9.34 -13.34 -9.18
N GLN A 253 8.55 -14.11 -9.94
CA GLN A 253 8.86 -15.49 -10.30
C GLN A 253 9.33 -15.67 -11.76
N GLN A 254 9.28 -14.63 -12.61
CA GLN A 254 9.51 -14.78 -14.07
C GLN A 254 10.97 -15.10 -14.45
N CYS A 255 11.96 -14.77 -13.62
CA CYS A 255 13.38 -14.84 -13.99
C CYS A 255 14.21 -15.88 -13.22
N GLY A 256 13.59 -17.00 -12.83
CA GLY A 256 14.29 -18.16 -12.27
C GLY A 256 14.69 -18.02 -10.79
N ASN A 257 14.37 -16.91 -10.13
CA ASN A 257 14.62 -16.68 -8.71
C ASN A 257 13.38 -16.92 -7.83
N GLY A 258 12.39 -17.68 -8.32
CA GLY A 258 11.09 -17.86 -7.64
C GLY A 258 11.21 -18.32 -6.18
N ARG A 259 12.18 -19.19 -5.84
CA ARG A 259 12.41 -19.59 -4.44
C ARG A 259 12.86 -18.44 -3.55
N ILE A 260 13.70 -17.53 -4.06
CA ILE A 260 14.14 -16.34 -3.33
C ILE A 260 12.93 -15.42 -3.11
N ALA A 261 12.12 -15.20 -4.15
CA ALA A 261 10.91 -14.42 -4.05
C ALA A 261 9.95 -14.99 -3.00
N SER A 262 9.64 -16.30 -3.03
CA SER A 262 8.76 -16.94 -2.05
C SER A 262 9.25 -16.79 -0.62
N TRP A 263 10.53 -17.04 -0.34
CA TRP A 263 11.08 -16.85 1.01
C TRP A 263 11.10 -15.37 1.43
N SER A 264 11.34 -14.47 0.49
CA SER A 264 11.26 -13.02 0.75
C SER A 264 9.84 -12.60 1.08
N THR A 265 8.82 -13.19 0.43
CA THR A 265 7.40 -13.01 0.78
C THR A 265 7.11 -13.46 2.19
N ILE A 266 7.58 -14.63 2.61
CA ILE A 266 7.41 -15.08 4.00
C ILE A 266 8.08 -14.11 4.98
N VAL A 267 9.29 -13.64 4.69
CA VAL A 267 9.98 -12.66 5.53
C VAL A 267 9.22 -11.34 5.61
N GLY A 268 8.78 -10.78 4.48
CA GLY A 268 8.00 -9.54 4.45
C GLY A 268 6.70 -9.67 5.22
N PHE A 269 6.00 -10.79 5.07
CA PHE A 269 4.77 -11.09 5.79
C PHE A 269 5.02 -11.16 7.30
N ILE A 270 6.06 -11.87 7.75
CA ILE A 270 6.40 -11.97 9.18
C ILE A 270 6.79 -10.61 9.76
N VAL A 271 7.60 -9.83 9.04
CA VAL A 271 8.00 -8.48 9.48
C VAL A 271 6.77 -7.62 9.69
N MET A 272 5.89 -7.56 8.69
CA MET A 272 4.68 -6.75 8.75
C MET A 272 3.70 -7.24 9.84
N MET A 273 3.42 -8.54 9.89
CA MET A 273 2.58 -9.14 10.93
C MET A 273 3.13 -8.87 12.34
N THR A 274 4.45 -8.98 12.53
CA THR A 274 5.06 -8.73 13.85
C THR A 274 4.89 -7.27 14.25
N LEU A 275 5.10 -6.33 13.34
CA LEU A 275 4.92 -4.90 13.61
C LEU A 275 3.47 -4.61 14.00
N ASP A 276 2.51 -5.12 13.24
CA ASP A 276 1.08 -4.88 13.52
C ASP A 276 0.65 -5.54 14.85
N VAL A 277 0.97 -6.82 15.07
CA VAL A 277 0.56 -7.54 16.29
C VAL A 277 1.21 -6.97 17.57
N THR A 278 2.42 -6.43 17.47
CA THR A 278 3.14 -5.93 18.66
C THR A 278 2.92 -4.45 18.94
N LEU A 279 2.54 -3.65 17.93
CA LEU A 279 2.50 -2.19 18.02
C LEU A 279 1.15 -1.57 17.59
N GLY A 280 0.26 -2.35 16.96
CA GLY A 280 -1.08 -1.97 16.49
C GLY A 280 -2.19 -2.30 17.48
#